data_AF-A0A849EFU2-F1
#
_entry.id   AF-A0A849EFU2-F1
#
_cell.length_a   1.000
_cell.length_b   1.000
_cell.length_c   1.000
_cell.angle_alpha   90.00
_cell.angle_beta   90.00
_cell.angle_gamma   90.00
#
_symmetry.space_group_name_H-M   'P 1'
#
loop_
_entity.id
_entity.type
_entity.pdbx_description
1 polymer ?
#
loop_
_entity_poly.entity_id
_entity_poly.type
_entity_poly.pdbx_seq_one_letter_code
_entity_poly.pdbx_strand_id
1 'polypeptide(L)'
;EPIPLLEQLAKDQGFEVAKFPVGVKEMQNQGSQWLNVRKERPDYMIMWGWGAMNATAVKEAAKIKYPLDQFIGNWWAGAHSDLRSVGEVGKGYKAANFSGVGADFPALQDVIKHVVDKGGSQVASKDLVGDVLYNRGLFNSVLIAEGIRAAQEKTGKKVITGADLRDGFETFDLSEARLKELGLEGFTAPIKGSCKDHEGAGSVFIQQWDGKDWVKISDPIAPDTAVVRPLLEAAADQYLADKPEWQTQTCN
;
A
#
# COMPACT_ATOMS: atom_id res chain seq x y z
N GLU A 1 2.24 -12.83 -5.38
CA GLU A 1 1.88 -12.00 -6.56
C GLU A 1 0.44 -12.29 -6.94
N PRO A 2 -0.28 -11.36 -7.59
CA PRO A 2 -1.71 -11.49 -7.89
C PRO A 2 -2.01 -12.39 -9.10
N ILE A 3 -1.07 -13.23 -9.54
CA ILE A 3 -1.20 -14.02 -10.78
C ILE A 3 -2.47 -14.87 -10.82
N PRO A 4 -2.80 -15.68 -9.79
CA PRO A 4 -4.03 -16.50 -9.82
C PRO A 4 -5.30 -15.65 -9.94
N LEU A 5 -5.34 -14.50 -9.25
CA LEU A 5 -6.46 -13.56 -9.33
C LEU A 5 -6.60 -12.99 -10.75
N LEU A 6 -5.50 -12.56 -11.38
CA LEU A 6 -5.52 -12.03 -12.74
C LEU A 6 -5.96 -13.08 -13.76
N GLU A 7 -5.51 -14.32 -13.62
CA GLU A 7 -5.93 -15.43 -14.50
C GLU A 7 -7.41 -15.77 -14.35
N GLN A 8 -7.95 -15.68 -13.14
CA GLN A 8 -9.39 -15.82 -12.89
C GLN A 8 -10.16 -14.67 -13.54
N LEU A 9 -9.80 -13.42 -13.21
CA LEU A 9 -10.46 -12.24 -13.74
C LEU A 9 -10.38 -12.16 -15.27
N ALA A 10 -9.29 -12.61 -15.88
CA ALA A 10 -9.14 -12.69 -17.33
C ALA A 10 -10.21 -13.58 -17.97
N LYS A 11 -10.50 -14.74 -17.36
CA LYS A 11 -11.56 -15.65 -17.82
C LYS A 11 -12.94 -15.05 -17.60
N ASP A 12 -13.15 -14.43 -16.44
CA ASP A 12 -14.47 -13.92 -16.03
C ASP A 12 -14.86 -12.64 -16.79
N GLN A 13 -13.88 -11.80 -17.14
CA GLN A 13 -14.09 -10.47 -17.74
C GLN A 13 -13.63 -10.37 -19.21
N GLY A 14 -13.00 -11.42 -19.75
CA GLY A 14 -12.66 -11.52 -21.18
C GLY A 14 -11.46 -10.69 -21.63
N PHE A 15 -10.53 -10.35 -20.72
CA PHE A 15 -9.26 -9.73 -21.07
C PHE A 15 -8.12 -10.77 -21.12
N GLU A 16 -7.02 -10.43 -21.79
CA GLU A 16 -5.83 -11.27 -21.86
C GLU A 16 -4.76 -10.84 -20.83
N VAL A 17 -4.01 -11.79 -20.28
CA VAL A 17 -2.94 -11.53 -19.32
C VAL A 17 -1.60 -11.96 -19.91
N ALA A 18 -0.83 -10.97 -20.36
CA ALA A 18 0.59 -11.14 -20.66
C ALA A 18 1.44 -10.94 -19.40
N LYS A 19 2.44 -11.81 -19.20
CA LYS A 19 3.31 -11.78 -18.02
C LYS A 19 4.75 -11.47 -18.44
N PHE A 20 5.34 -10.46 -17.80
CA PHE A 20 6.72 -10.04 -18.07
C PHE A 20 7.56 -10.15 -16.80
N PRO A 21 8.01 -11.37 -16.43
CA PRO A 21 8.75 -11.57 -15.19
C PRO A 21 10.10 -10.84 -15.22
N VAL A 22 10.40 -10.12 -14.15
CA VAL A 22 11.68 -9.47 -13.90
C VAL A 22 12.32 -10.18 -12.71
N GLY A 23 13.39 -10.91 -12.96
CA GLY A 23 14.15 -11.55 -11.88
C GLY A 23 14.94 -10.54 -11.07
N VAL A 24 15.40 -10.97 -9.89
CA VAL A 24 16.15 -10.12 -8.95
C VAL A 24 17.44 -9.57 -9.56
N LYS A 25 18.10 -10.34 -10.43
CA LYS A 25 19.35 -9.90 -11.09
C LYS A 25 19.08 -8.90 -12.22
N GLU A 26 17.87 -8.90 -12.75
CA GLU A 26 17.41 -8.10 -13.88
C GLU A 26 16.72 -6.80 -13.45
N MET A 27 16.58 -6.54 -12.14
CA MET A 27 15.89 -5.35 -11.61
C MET A 27 16.34 -4.05 -12.30
N GLN A 28 17.64 -3.90 -12.56
CA GLN A 28 18.21 -2.72 -13.22
C GLN A 28 18.39 -2.86 -14.73
N ASN A 29 18.21 -4.06 -15.30
CA ASN A 29 18.40 -4.32 -16.73
C ASN A 29 17.19 -5.08 -17.30
N GLN A 30 16.13 -4.33 -17.60
CA GLN A 30 14.85 -4.88 -18.03
C GLN A 30 14.64 -4.81 -19.55
N GLY A 31 15.68 -4.48 -20.33
CA GLY A 31 15.53 -4.18 -21.77
C GLY A 31 14.85 -5.30 -22.56
N SER A 32 15.14 -6.58 -22.25
CA SER A 32 14.49 -7.72 -22.90
C SER A 32 12.99 -7.84 -22.59
N GLN A 33 12.59 -7.55 -21.35
CA GLN A 33 11.18 -7.55 -20.94
C GLN A 33 10.43 -6.44 -21.66
N TRP A 34 11.03 -5.25 -21.76
CA TRP A 34 10.42 -4.11 -22.45
C TRP A 34 10.37 -4.24 -23.97
N LEU A 35 11.29 -5.02 -24.58
CA LEU A 35 11.14 -5.45 -25.97
C LEU A 35 9.90 -6.33 -26.16
N ASN A 36 9.64 -7.26 -25.23
CA ASN A 36 8.42 -8.08 -25.27
C ASN A 36 7.17 -7.22 -25.05
N VAL A 37 7.17 -6.29 -24.09
CA VAL A 37 6.06 -5.33 -23.89
C VAL A 37 5.76 -4.56 -25.17
N ARG A 38 6.79 -4.06 -25.87
CA ARG A 38 6.61 -3.33 -27.14
C ARG A 38 6.02 -4.21 -28.25
N LYS A 39 6.33 -5.51 -28.25
CA LYS A 39 5.79 -6.47 -29.21
C LYS A 39 4.33 -6.82 -28.91
N GLU A 40 4.02 -7.11 -27.64
CA GLU A 40 2.68 -7.50 -27.19
C GLU A 40 1.70 -6.32 -27.17
N ARG A 41 2.19 -5.09 -26.97
CA ARG A 41 1.40 -3.84 -26.97
C ARG A 41 0.18 -3.90 -26.05
N PRO A 42 0.36 -4.19 -24.74
CA PRO A 42 -0.77 -4.25 -23.80
C PRO A 42 -1.49 -2.90 -23.69
N ASP A 43 -2.81 -2.92 -23.50
CA ASP A 43 -3.62 -1.70 -23.30
C ASP A 43 -3.44 -1.09 -21.90
N TYR A 44 -3.19 -1.94 -20.91
CA TYR A 44 -2.89 -1.56 -19.53
C TYR A 44 -1.78 -2.45 -18.97
N MET A 45 -0.96 -1.86 -18.10
CA MET A 45 0.08 -2.58 -17.41
C MET A 45 -0.04 -2.34 -15.92
N ILE A 46 0.03 -3.43 -15.17
CA ILE A 46 0.23 -3.37 -13.72
C ILE A 46 1.67 -3.78 -13.40
N MET A 47 2.35 -3.00 -12.55
CA MET A 47 3.67 -3.34 -12.05
C MET A 47 3.56 -3.83 -10.61
N TRP A 48 3.79 -5.13 -10.42
CA TRP A 48 3.97 -5.71 -9.09
C TRP A 48 5.44 -5.59 -8.63
N GLY A 49 5.93 -4.35 -8.60
CA GLY A 49 7.35 -4.04 -8.44
C GLY A 49 7.82 -3.86 -7.00
N TRP A 50 9.13 -3.88 -6.81
CA TRP A 50 9.81 -3.55 -5.56
C TRP A 50 11.23 -3.02 -5.80
N GLY A 51 11.60 -1.96 -5.08
CA GLY A 51 12.97 -1.45 -5.06
C GLY A 51 13.45 -0.94 -6.42
N ALA A 52 14.71 -1.23 -6.76
CA ALA A 52 15.39 -0.66 -7.93
C ALA A 52 14.67 -0.93 -9.27
N MET A 53 13.83 -1.97 -9.34
CA MET A 53 13.09 -2.28 -10.57
C MET A 53 12.04 -1.24 -10.94
N ASN A 54 11.50 -0.53 -9.95
CA ASN A 54 10.40 0.42 -10.15
C ASN A 54 10.86 1.57 -11.06
N ALA A 55 11.97 2.22 -10.70
CA ALA A 55 12.53 3.33 -11.48
C ALA A 55 12.95 2.89 -12.89
N THR A 56 13.56 1.71 -13.03
CA THR A 56 13.97 1.16 -14.33
C THR A 56 12.77 0.88 -15.23
N ALA A 57 11.71 0.29 -14.67
CA ALA A 57 10.48 -0.02 -15.40
C ALA A 57 9.83 1.25 -15.98
N VAL A 58 9.65 2.30 -15.16
CA VAL A 58 9.06 3.56 -15.63
C VAL A 58 9.94 4.23 -16.70
N LYS A 59 11.27 4.19 -16.55
CA LYS A 59 12.20 4.73 -17.56
C LYS A 59 12.13 3.97 -18.89
N GLU A 60 12.09 2.63 -18.86
CA GLU A 60 11.96 1.84 -20.08
C GLU A 60 10.58 2.01 -20.73
N ALA A 61 9.50 2.12 -19.95
CA ALA A 61 8.16 2.47 -20.45
C ALA A 61 8.18 3.78 -21.24
N ALA A 62 8.78 4.83 -20.67
CA ALA A 62 8.90 6.12 -21.32
C ALA A 62 9.77 6.06 -22.59
N LYS A 63 10.88 5.31 -22.56
CA LYS A 63 11.78 5.11 -23.70
C LYS A 63 11.10 4.43 -24.88
N ILE A 64 10.19 3.48 -24.64
CA ILE A 64 9.38 2.85 -25.69
C ILE A 64 8.10 3.63 -26.02
N LYS A 65 7.87 4.77 -25.37
CA LYS A 65 6.67 5.61 -25.50
C LYS A 65 5.37 4.89 -25.11
N TYR A 66 5.43 4.00 -24.12
CA TYR A 66 4.23 3.42 -23.52
C TYR A 66 3.46 4.51 -22.76
N PRO A 67 2.11 4.59 -22.86
CA PRO A 67 1.32 5.59 -22.14
C PRO A 67 1.43 5.39 -20.62
N LEU A 68 2.12 6.29 -19.92
CA LEU A 68 2.38 6.14 -18.49
C LEU A 68 1.11 6.22 -17.64
N ASP A 69 0.06 6.88 -18.11
CA ASP A 69 -1.26 6.90 -17.50
C ASP A 69 -2.01 5.57 -17.59
N GLN A 70 -1.52 4.62 -18.40
CA GLN A 70 -1.96 3.22 -18.46
C GLN A 70 -0.99 2.27 -17.72
N PHE A 71 0.02 2.82 -17.04
CA PHE A 71 0.98 2.04 -16.26
C PHE A 71 0.75 2.27 -14.75
N ILE A 72 0.32 1.21 -14.06
CA ILE A 72 -0.14 1.30 -12.66
C ILE A 72 0.74 0.41 -11.77
N GLY A 73 1.54 1.02 -10.91
CA GLY A 73 2.26 0.31 -9.85
C GLY A 73 1.36 -0.16 -8.72
N ASN A 74 1.74 -1.26 -8.08
CA ASN A 74 1.24 -1.57 -6.74
C ASN A 74 1.75 -0.52 -5.73
N TRP A 75 1.34 -0.65 -4.47
CA TRP A 75 1.71 0.29 -3.41
C TRP A 75 3.19 0.28 -3.02
N TRP A 76 3.97 -0.71 -3.45
CA TRP A 76 5.43 -0.76 -3.30
C TRP A 76 6.18 -0.15 -4.48
N ALA A 77 5.47 0.22 -5.54
CA ALA A 77 5.98 0.84 -6.75
C ALA A 77 5.48 2.28 -6.92
N GLY A 78 5.21 2.95 -5.81
CA GLY A 78 4.70 4.33 -5.75
C GLY A 78 5.45 5.21 -4.76
N ALA A 79 6.70 4.89 -4.42
CA ALA A 79 7.48 5.71 -3.49
C ALA A 79 8.13 6.91 -4.21
N HIS A 80 8.36 8.01 -3.48
CA HIS A 80 9.15 9.14 -4.01
C HIS A 80 10.54 8.71 -4.47
N SER A 81 11.17 7.75 -3.79
CA SER A 81 12.49 7.20 -4.19
C SER A 81 12.47 6.51 -5.54
N ASP A 82 11.33 5.95 -5.95
CA ASP A 82 11.19 5.29 -7.26
C ASP A 82 11.15 6.32 -8.39
N LEU A 83 10.50 7.47 -8.17
CA LEU A 83 10.16 8.43 -9.23
C LEU A 83 11.02 9.70 -9.23
N ARG A 84 11.66 10.09 -8.13
CA ARG A 84 12.55 11.26 -8.09
C ARG A 84 13.65 11.21 -9.15
N SER A 85 14.26 10.04 -9.34
CA SER A 85 15.30 9.84 -10.36
C SER A 85 14.75 9.72 -11.79
N VAL A 86 13.43 9.59 -11.93
CA VAL A 86 12.71 9.53 -13.22
C VAL A 86 12.28 10.95 -13.62
N GLY A 87 11.77 11.74 -12.67
CA GLY A 87 11.38 13.13 -12.88
C GLY A 87 10.24 13.28 -13.89
N GLU A 88 10.31 14.34 -14.70
CA GLU A 88 9.27 14.69 -15.69
C GLU A 88 8.99 13.58 -16.70
N VAL A 89 10.00 12.76 -17.02
CA VAL A 89 9.85 11.62 -17.95
C VAL A 89 8.84 10.60 -17.44
N GLY A 90 8.63 10.52 -16.12
CA GLY A 90 7.69 9.62 -15.47
C GLY A 90 6.28 10.18 -15.35
N LYS A 91 6.02 11.40 -15.82
CA LYS A 91 4.74 12.07 -15.66
C LYS A 91 3.59 11.24 -16.24
N GLY A 92 2.52 11.15 -15.47
CA GLY A 92 1.35 10.35 -15.80
C GLY A 92 1.37 8.95 -15.20
N TYR A 93 2.53 8.44 -14.76
CA TYR A 93 2.63 7.14 -14.08
C TYR A 93 1.74 7.09 -12.85
N LYS A 94 1.01 5.99 -12.68
CA LYS A 94 0.07 5.79 -11.58
C LYS A 94 0.59 4.74 -10.61
N ALA A 95 0.20 4.85 -9.35
CA ALA A 95 0.42 3.80 -8.37
C ALA A 95 -0.73 3.74 -7.36
N ALA A 96 -1.01 2.55 -6.84
CA ALA A 96 -1.89 2.40 -5.68
C ALA A 96 -1.21 2.96 -4.42
N ASN A 97 -1.98 3.52 -3.51
CA ASN A 97 -1.54 3.95 -2.18
C ASN A 97 -2.70 3.85 -1.18
N PHE A 98 -2.41 3.83 0.11
CA PHE A 98 -3.41 3.70 1.17
C PHE A 98 -3.12 4.60 2.38
N SER A 99 -2.10 5.46 2.28
CA SER A 99 -1.73 6.46 3.27
C SER A 99 -1.57 7.81 2.59
N GLY A 100 -1.79 8.91 3.32
CA GLY A 100 -1.89 10.25 2.76
C GLY A 100 -0.68 10.66 1.92
N VAL A 101 -0.87 11.67 1.08
CA VAL A 101 0.16 12.22 0.19
C VAL A 101 0.55 13.62 0.68
N GLY A 102 1.85 13.90 0.77
CA GLY A 102 2.36 15.18 1.24
C GLY A 102 2.32 15.34 2.76
N ALA A 103 2.62 16.55 3.22
CA ALA A 103 2.84 16.84 4.64
C ALA A 103 1.78 17.75 5.29
N ASP A 104 0.75 18.16 4.55
CA ASP A 104 -0.16 19.23 4.99
C ASP A 104 -1.18 18.81 6.07
N PHE A 105 -1.14 17.55 6.50
CA PHE A 105 -1.98 17.04 7.59
C PHE A 105 -1.59 17.66 8.94
N PRO A 106 -2.54 18.14 9.77
CA PRO A 106 -2.23 18.68 11.09
C PRO A 106 -1.34 17.78 11.95
N ALA A 107 -1.57 16.45 11.92
CA ALA A 107 -0.73 15.49 12.63
C ALA A 107 0.73 15.51 12.16
N LEU A 108 0.98 15.63 10.85
CA LEU A 108 2.33 15.75 10.33
C LEU A 108 2.98 17.07 10.71
N GLN A 109 2.22 18.16 10.72
CA GLN A 109 2.72 19.46 11.18
C GLN A 109 3.14 19.40 12.66
N ASP A 110 2.40 18.69 13.49
CA ASP A 110 2.78 18.43 14.88
C ASP A 110 4.04 17.56 14.98
N VAL A 111 4.16 16.51 14.18
CA VAL A 111 5.40 15.69 14.13
C VAL A 111 6.60 16.53 13.72
N ILE A 112 6.44 17.39 12.72
CA ILE A 112 7.49 18.33 12.29
C ILE A 112 7.91 19.21 13.48
N LYS A 113 6.95 19.90 14.10
CA LYS A 113 7.22 20.87 15.16
C LYS A 113 7.78 20.24 16.44
N HIS A 114 7.24 19.10 16.84
CA HIS A 114 7.51 18.50 18.15
C HIS A 114 8.62 17.46 18.12
N VAL A 115 8.88 16.83 16.97
CA VAL A 115 9.88 15.76 16.83
C VAL A 115 11.01 16.20 15.90
N VAL A 116 10.71 16.57 14.66
CA VAL A 116 11.74 16.85 13.64
C VAL A 116 12.53 18.12 13.99
N ASP A 117 11.85 19.23 14.23
CA ASP A 117 12.48 20.53 14.52
C ASP A 117 13.24 20.53 15.86
N LYS A 118 12.96 19.56 16.73
CA LYS A 118 13.67 19.34 18.00
C LYS A 118 14.84 18.35 17.90
N GLY A 119 15.16 17.85 16.70
CA GLY A 119 16.23 16.88 16.49
C GLY A 119 15.91 15.46 16.98
N GLY A 120 14.64 15.15 17.22
CA GLY A 120 14.18 13.83 17.66
C GLY A 120 13.86 12.86 16.51
N SER A 121 14.17 13.22 15.27
CA SER A 121 13.89 12.42 14.08
C SER A 121 15.17 11.93 13.41
N GLN A 122 15.13 10.73 12.85
CA GLN A 122 16.20 10.15 12.00
C GLN A 122 16.03 10.48 10.51
N VAL A 123 14.99 11.23 10.15
CA VAL A 123 14.77 11.66 8.77
C VAL A 123 15.97 12.47 8.28
N ALA A 124 16.49 12.16 7.10
CA ALA A 124 17.72 12.78 6.60
C ALA A 124 17.57 14.29 6.38
N SER A 125 16.35 14.75 6.05
CA SER A 125 16.01 16.15 5.90
C SER A 125 14.51 16.36 6.05
N LYS A 126 14.11 17.60 6.41
CA LYS A 126 12.71 17.95 6.72
C LYS A 126 11.79 17.82 5.51
N ASP A 127 12.29 18.00 4.30
CA ASP A 127 11.57 17.86 3.03
C ASP A 127 11.15 16.42 2.70
N LEU A 128 11.70 15.42 3.39
CA LEU A 128 11.28 14.02 3.25
C LEU A 128 10.07 13.67 4.12
N VAL A 129 9.65 14.56 5.02
CA VAL A 129 8.39 14.41 5.74
C VAL A 129 7.25 14.61 4.75
N GLY A 130 6.30 13.68 4.72
CA GLY A 130 5.24 13.66 3.71
C GLY A 130 5.52 12.74 2.52
N ASP A 131 6.76 12.22 2.39
CA ASP A 131 7.04 11.17 1.42
C ASP A 131 6.14 9.96 1.67
N VAL A 132 5.74 9.25 0.61
CA VAL A 132 4.80 8.12 0.70
C VAL A 132 5.25 7.09 1.76
N LEU A 133 6.55 6.78 1.82
CA LEU A 133 7.08 5.83 2.81
C LEU A 133 7.15 6.41 4.22
N TYR A 134 7.40 7.73 4.36
CA TYR A 134 7.32 8.40 5.66
C TYR A 134 5.89 8.35 6.20
N ASN A 135 4.92 8.73 5.37
CA ASN A 135 3.50 8.70 5.69
C ASN A 135 3.03 7.28 6.02
N ARG A 136 3.54 6.26 5.33
CA ARG A 136 3.25 4.86 5.66
C ARG A 136 3.82 4.44 7.02
N GLY A 137 5.03 4.89 7.37
CA GLY A 137 5.61 4.67 8.70
C GLY A 137 4.82 5.34 9.82
N LEU A 138 4.40 6.60 9.59
CA LEU A 138 3.51 7.31 10.50
C LEU A 138 2.18 6.57 10.65
N PHE A 139 1.58 6.14 9.54
CA PHE A 139 0.32 5.41 9.56
C PHE A 139 0.40 4.12 10.36
N ASN A 140 1.47 3.35 10.18
CA ASN A 140 1.72 2.16 10.98
C ASN A 140 1.80 2.49 12.48
N SER A 141 2.39 3.62 12.84
CA SER A 141 2.48 4.07 14.24
C SER A 141 1.11 4.46 14.80
N VAL A 142 0.24 5.07 13.98
CA VAL A 142 -1.15 5.38 14.33
C VAL A 142 -1.93 4.10 14.60
N LEU A 143 -1.83 3.10 13.73
CA LEU A 143 -2.51 1.81 13.92
C LEU A 143 -2.11 1.16 15.25
N ILE A 144 -0.80 1.12 15.55
CA ILE A 144 -0.29 0.57 16.81
C ILE A 144 -0.83 1.37 18.01
N ALA A 145 -0.81 2.69 17.96
CA ALA A 145 -1.32 3.54 19.03
C ALA A 145 -2.82 3.32 19.28
N GLU A 146 -3.63 3.21 18.22
CA GLU A 146 -5.07 2.93 18.34
C GLU A 146 -5.35 1.51 18.84
N GLY A 147 -4.57 0.51 18.42
CA GLY A 147 -4.66 -0.85 18.97
C GLY A 147 -4.33 -0.87 20.47
N ILE A 148 -3.30 -0.15 20.91
CA ILE A 148 -2.96 0.00 22.34
C ILE A 148 -4.10 0.70 23.08
N ARG A 149 -4.63 1.80 22.55
CA ARG A 149 -5.75 2.54 23.16
C ARG A 149 -6.97 1.63 23.36
N ALA A 150 -7.39 0.93 22.31
CA ALA A 150 -8.52 0.00 22.38
C ALA A 150 -8.29 -1.13 23.40
N ALA A 151 -7.08 -1.69 23.46
CA ALA A 151 -6.70 -2.70 24.44
C ALA A 151 -6.75 -2.16 25.88
N GLN A 152 -6.23 -0.95 26.12
CA GLN A 152 -6.27 -0.31 27.43
C GLN A 152 -7.70 0.00 27.87
N GLU A 153 -8.56 0.48 26.97
CA GLU A 153 -9.98 0.71 27.25
C GLU A 153 -10.71 -0.59 27.59
N LYS A 154 -10.49 -1.66 26.82
CA LYS A 154 -11.13 -2.96 27.04
C LYS A 154 -10.69 -3.61 28.35
N THR A 155 -9.42 -3.49 28.71
CA THR A 155 -8.84 -4.24 29.84
C THR A 155 -8.71 -3.42 31.13
N GLY A 156 -8.74 -2.10 31.04
CA GLY A 156 -8.42 -1.18 32.14
C GLY A 156 -6.93 -1.18 32.54
N LYS A 157 -6.07 -1.96 31.88
CA LYS A 157 -4.65 -2.06 32.19
C LYS A 157 -3.88 -0.89 31.60
N LYS A 158 -2.94 -0.32 32.36
CA LYS A 158 -1.98 0.66 31.81
C LYS A 158 -0.90 0.01 30.96
N VAL A 159 -0.38 -1.13 31.43
CA VAL A 159 0.62 -1.94 30.72
C VAL A 159 -0.09 -3.16 30.18
N ILE A 160 -0.21 -3.23 28.85
CA ILE A 160 -0.92 -4.32 28.15
C ILE A 160 0.06 -5.45 27.79
N THR A 161 -0.47 -6.65 27.61
CA THR A 161 0.26 -7.80 27.05
C THR A 161 0.09 -7.87 25.53
N GLY A 162 0.83 -8.76 24.86
CA GLY A 162 0.63 -9.02 23.44
C GLY A 162 -0.78 -9.56 23.11
N ALA A 163 -1.36 -10.37 24.00
CA ALA A 163 -2.73 -10.85 23.85
C ALA A 163 -3.75 -9.71 23.98
N ASP A 164 -3.55 -8.81 24.93
CA ASP A 164 -4.38 -7.62 25.07
C ASP A 164 -4.28 -6.72 23.80
N LEU A 165 -3.07 -6.56 23.23
CA LEU A 165 -2.88 -5.77 22.01
C LEU A 165 -3.56 -6.39 20.79
N ARG A 166 -3.47 -7.72 20.60
CA ARG A 166 -4.22 -8.42 19.56
C ARG A 166 -5.71 -8.14 19.69
N ASP A 167 -6.26 -8.30 20.89
CA ASP A 167 -7.66 -8.00 21.19
C ASP A 167 -8.01 -6.52 20.87
N GLY A 168 -7.07 -5.59 21.09
CA GLY A 168 -7.20 -4.19 20.67
C GLY A 168 -7.27 -4.04 19.16
N PHE A 169 -6.37 -4.68 18.40
CA PHE A 169 -6.41 -4.69 16.94
C PHE A 169 -7.66 -5.38 16.37
N GLU A 170 -8.27 -6.30 17.08
CA GLU A 170 -9.53 -6.93 16.68
C GLU A 170 -10.78 -6.13 17.06
N THR A 171 -10.63 -4.95 17.68
CA THR A 171 -11.77 -4.13 18.12
C THR A 171 -11.63 -2.65 17.83
N PHE A 172 -10.44 -2.18 17.43
CA PHE A 172 -10.23 -0.76 17.12
C PHE A 172 -11.11 -0.31 15.95
N ASP A 173 -11.49 0.96 16.01
CA ASP A 173 -12.33 1.62 15.02
C ASP A 173 -11.68 2.96 14.65
N LEU A 174 -10.95 2.96 13.53
CA LEU A 174 -10.34 4.15 12.95
C LEU A 174 -11.31 4.78 11.94
N SER A 175 -12.43 5.29 12.46
CA SER A 175 -13.46 6.00 11.69
C SER A 175 -12.96 7.33 11.10
N GLU A 176 -13.71 7.92 10.16
CA GLU A 176 -13.42 9.26 9.64
C GLU A 176 -13.37 10.32 10.74
N ALA A 177 -14.28 10.24 11.71
CA ALA A 177 -14.30 11.14 12.86
C ALA A 177 -13.04 10.99 13.73
N ARG A 178 -12.58 9.75 13.94
CA ARG A 178 -11.34 9.49 14.69
C ARG A 178 -10.11 9.97 13.92
N LEU A 179 -10.05 9.73 12.60
CA LEU A 179 -8.99 10.26 11.74
C LEU A 179 -8.93 11.79 11.80
N LYS A 180 -10.08 12.46 11.77
CA LYS A 180 -10.17 13.91 11.91
C LYS A 180 -9.66 14.40 13.27
N GLU A 181 -10.07 13.75 14.35
CA GLU A 181 -9.58 14.07 15.72
C GLU A 181 -8.06 13.94 15.81
N LEU A 182 -7.49 12.93 15.16
CA LEU A 182 -6.05 12.70 15.10
C LEU A 182 -5.31 13.68 14.17
N GLY A 183 -6.01 14.58 13.46
CA GLY A 183 -5.40 15.48 12.48
C GLY A 183 -4.99 14.80 11.17
N LEU A 184 -5.70 13.73 10.80
CA LEU A 184 -5.46 12.86 9.64
C LEU A 184 -6.71 12.72 8.74
N GLU A 185 -7.57 13.74 8.70
CA GLU A 185 -8.75 13.76 7.83
C GLU A 185 -8.36 13.50 6.37
N GLY A 186 -8.99 12.51 5.73
CA GLY A 186 -8.72 12.14 4.34
C GLY A 186 -7.37 11.43 4.09
N PHE A 187 -6.60 11.12 5.15
CA PHE A 187 -5.29 10.47 5.04
C PHE A 187 -5.38 9.02 4.55
N THR A 188 -6.41 8.29 4.99
CA THR A 188 -6.68 6.90 4.61
C THR A 188 -8.19 6.66 4.64
N ALA A 189 -8.65 5.55 4.06
CA ALA A 189 -10.03 5.13 4.24
C ALA A 189 -10.25 4.66 5.69
N PRO A 190 -11.48 4.71 6.22
CA PRO A 190 -11.78 4.14 7.53
C PRO A 190 -11.37 2.68 7.63
N ILE A 191 -10.76 2.30 8.75
CA ILE A 191 -10.33 0.92 9.02
C ILE A 191 -10.94 0.46 10.33
N LYS A 192 -11.48 -0.75 10.33
CA LYS A 192 -12.03 -1.37 11.53
C LYS A 192 -11.55 -2.80 11.63
N GLY A 193 -10.82 -3.10 12.68
CA GLY A 193 -10.35 -4.45 12.93
C GLY A 193 -11.46 -5.36 13.47
N SER A 194 -11.36 -6.64 13.14
CA SER A 194 -12.19 -7.69 13.75
C SER A 194 -11.43 -9.02 13.74
N CYS A 195 -11.77 -9.97 14.61
CA CYS A 195 -11.17 -11.31 14.58
C CYS A 195 -11.32 -12.00 13.20
N LYS A 196 -12.41 -11.72 12.46
CA LYS A 196 -12.69 -12.32 11.14
C LYS A 196 -12.03 -11.59 9.98
N ASP A 197 -11.49 -10.39 10.24
CA ASP A 197 -10.86 -9.51 9.25
C ASP A 197 -9.77 -8.68 9.92
N HIS A 198 -8.51 -9.13 9.74
CA HIS A 198 -7.30 -8.45 10.23
C HIS A 198 -6.77 -7.39 9.24
N GLU A 199 -7.42 -7.19 8.09
CA GLU A 199 -7.13 -6.10 7.15
C GLU A 199 -7.95 -4.85 7.49
N GLY A 200 -9.23 -5.06 7.82
CA GLY A 200 -10.16 -4.03 8.26
C GLY A 200 -10.82 -3.27 7.12
N ALA A 201 -11.44 -4.02 6.19
CA ALA A 201 -12.03 -3.59 4.93
C ALA A 201 -11.06 -3.20 3.80
N GLY A 202 -9.87 -2.66 4.10
CA GLY A 202 -8.74 -2.56 3.16
C GLY A 202 -9.00 -1.83 1.84
N SER A 203 -8.94 -0.49 1.82
CA SER A 203 -9.06 0.28 0.57
C SER A 203 -7.73 0.88 0.11
N VAL A 204 -7.56 1.00 -1.20
CA VAL A 204 -6.48 1.76 -1.83
C VAL A 204 -7.05 2.91 -2.64
N PHE A 205 -6.30 3.98 -2.85
CA PHE A 205 -6.60 4.99 -3.86
C PHE A 205 -5.46 5.05 -4.88
N ILE A 206 -5.73 5.64 -6.03
CA ILE A 206 -4.71 5.86 -7.06
C ILE A 206 -4.11 7.25 -6.89
N GLN A 207 -2.79 7.29 -6.91
CA GLN A 207 -2.01 8.52 -7.06
C GLN A 207 -1.28 8.53 -8.40
N GLN A 208 -1.06 9.72 -8.95
CA GLN A 208 -0.39 9.95 -10.21
C GLN A 208 0.82 10.86 -10.01
N TRP A 209 1.93 10.52 -10.66
CA TRP A 209 3.14 11.32 -10.67
C TRP A 209 2.96 12.50 -11.63
N ASP A 210 3.11 13.73 -11.14
CA ASP A 210 2.93 14.94 -11.93
C ASP A 210 4.20 15.39 -12.69
N GLY A 211 5.32 14.67 -12.47
CA GLY A 211 6.66 14.99 -12.95
C GLY A 211 7.63 15.34 -11.82
N LYS A 212 7.10 15.73 -10.65
CA LYS A 212 7.86 16.19 -9.48
C LYS A 212 7.39 15.56 -8.17
N ASP A 213 6.09 15.35 -8.01
CA ASP A 213 5.47 14.81 -6.80
C ASP A 213 4.24 13.94 -7.14
N TRP A 214 3.65 13.34 -6.12
CA TRP A 214 2.44 12.54 -6.22
C TRP A 214 1.18 13.39 -5.99
N VAL A 215 0.16 13.11 -6.79
CA VAL A 215 -1.17 13.70 -6.63
C VAL A 215 -2.19 12.57 -6.48
N LYS A 216 -3.04 12.62 -5.46
CA LYS A 216 -4.18 11.70 -5.34
C LYS A 216 -5.20 12.01 -6.44
N ILE A 217 -5.58 11.01 -7.24
CA ILE A 217 -6.46 11.19 -8.41
C ILE A 217 -7.73 10.33 -8.36
N SER A 218 -7.96 9.60 -7.28
CA SER A 218 -9.20 8.84 -7.09
C SER A 218 -9.68 8.89 -5.64
N ASP A 219 -10.97 8.62 -5.48
CA ASP A 219 -11.52 8.20 -4.19
C ASP A 219 -10.96 6.83 -3.78
N PRO A 220 -11.11 6.43 -2.50
CA PRO A 220 -10.80 5.07 -2.08
C PRO A 220 -11.57 4.03 -2.89
N ILE A 221 -10.86 2.99 -3.29
CA ILE A 221 -11.34 1.84 -4.04
C ILE A 221 -11.31 0.66 -3.08
N ALA A 222 -12.50 0.15 -2.76
CA ALA A 222 -12.67 -1.03 -1.93
C ALA A 222 -12.24 -2.30 -2.67
N PRO A 223 -11.81 -3.36 -1.96
CA PRO A 223 -11.48 -4.62 -2.59
C PRO A 223 -12.77 -5.30 -3.06
N ASP A 224 -12.70 -6.06 -4.15
CA ASP A 224 -13.81 -6.91 -4.57
C ASP A 224 -13.89 -8.14 -3.66
N THR A 225 -14.48 -7.96 -2.47
CA THR A 225 -14.55 -8.99 -1.43
C THR A 225 -15.22 -10.26 -1.92
N ALA A 226 -16.19 -10.17 -2.83
CA ALA A 226 -16.85 -11.34 -3.39
C ALA A 226 -15.88 -12.24 -4.19
N VAL A 227 -14.90 -11.62 -4.85
CA VAL A 227 -13.86 -12.34 -5.60
C VAL A 227 -12.69 -12.76 -4.71
N VAL A 228 -12.19 -11.87 -3.85
CA VAL A 228 -10.93 -12.13 -3.12
C VAL A 228 -11.13 -12.96 -1.85
N ARG A 229 -12.29 -12.85 -1.17
CA ARG A 229 -12.53 -13.55 0.10
C ARG A 229 -12.43 -15.08 -0.03
N PRO A 230 -13.02 -15.73 -1.05
CA PRO A 230 -12.86 -17.18 -1.23
C PRO A 230 -11.40 -17.61 -1.42
N LEU A 231 -10.59 -16.80 -2.11
CA LEU A 231 -9.16 -17.08 -2.30
C LEU A 231 -8.38 -16.99 -0.98
N LEU A 232 -8.72 -16.01 -0.13
CA LEU A 232 -8.13 -15.84 1.20
C LEU A 232 -8.50 -17.01 2.14
N GLU A 233 -9.77 -17.40 2.16
CA GLU A 233 -10.26 -18.52 2.97
C GLU A 233 -9.63 -19.84 2.53
N ALA A 234 -9.58 -20.12 1.23
CA ALA A 234 -8.92 -21.31 0.70
C ALA A 234 -7.42 -21.36 1.07
N ALA A 235 -6.72 -20.22 1.03
CA ALA A 235 -5.33 -20.14 1.45
C ALA A 235 -5.15 -20.36 2.97
N ALA A 236 -6.06 -19.84 3.78
CA ALA A 236 -6.06 -20.04 5.23
C ALA A 236 -6.34 -21.52 5.59
N ASP A 237 -7.32 -22.14 4.93
CA ASP A 237 -7.65 -23.56 5.12
C ASP A 237 -6.51 -24.47 4.70
N GLN A 238 -5.87 -24.18 3.56
CA GLN A 238 -4.68 -24.92 3.10
C GLN A 238 -3.54 -24.81 4.11
N TYR A 239 -3.31 -23.62 4.66
CA TYR A 239 -2.29 -23.42 5.68
C TYR A 239 -2.53 -24.28 6.93
N LEU A 240 -3.78 -24.42 7.38
CA LEU A 240 -4.14 -25.27 8.51
C LEU A 240 -4.03 -26.76 8.18
N ALA A 241 -4.39 -27.16 6.97
CA ALA A 241 -4.21 -28.53 6.51
C ALA A 241 -2.73 -28.94 6.47
N ASP A 242 -1.85 -28.02 6.05
CA ASP A 242 -0.40 -28.23 6.02
C ASP A 242 0.26 -28.20 7.41
N LYS A 243 -0.41 -27.57 8.39
CA LYS A 243 0.09 -27.38 9.76
C LYS A 243 -1.00 -27.71 10.79
N PRO A 244 -1.36 -28.99 10.96
CA PRO A 244 -2.46 -29.39 11.85
C PRO A 244 -2.20 -29.07 13.33
N GLU A 245 -0.94 -28.84 13.72
CA GLU A 245 -0.54 -28.41 15.06
C GLU A 245 -0.73 -26.91 15.32
N TRP A 246 -1.07 -26.13 14.30
CA TRP A 246 -1.21 -24.68 14.43
C TRP A 246 -2.35 -24.32 15.38
N GLN A 247 -2.06 -23.50 16.38
CA GLN A 247 -3.07 -23.05 17.34
C GLN A 247 -3.95 -21.98 16.71
N THR A 248 -5.22 -22.31 16.50
CA THR A 248 -6.23 -21.39 15.95
C THR A 248 -6.90 -20.58 17.06
N GLN A 249 -7.31 -19.36 16.71
CA GLN A 249 -8.24 -18.58 17.51
C GLN A 249 -9.68 -18.84 17.03
N THR A 250 -10.63 -18.86 17.97
CA THR A 250 -12.06 -18.86 17.63
C THR A 250 -12.58 -17.42 17.69
N CYS A 251 -13.11 -16.95 16.57
CA CYS A 251 -13.79 -15.67 16.51
C CYS A 251 -15.24 -15.83 16.98
N ASN A 252 -15.60 -15.18 18.09
CA ASN A 252 -16.97 -15.11 18.58
C ASN A 252 -17.78 -14.08 17.79
#